data_AF-A0A369GIN9-F1
#
_entry.id   AF-A0A369GIN9-F1
#
_cell.length_a   1.000
_cell.length_b   1.000
_cell.length_c   1.000
_cell.angle_alpha   90.00
_cell.angle_beta   90.00
_cell.angle_gamma   90.00
#
_symmetry.space_group_name_H-M   'P 1'
#
loop_
_entity.id
_entity.type
_entity.pdbx_description
1 polymer ?
#
loop_
_entity_poly.entity_id
_entity_poly.type
_entity_poly.pdbx_seq_one_letter_code
_entity_poly.pdbx_strand_id
1 'polypeptide(L)'
;MLLKHVVLTAICCSLQSVSATPIADGQVLARTDYNNCGKDATNQYGQCVCRNGDMKYDAKTQTCSCTDGKTWNGSKCAYDCGKDALYQYGKCVCRHGDQEYNAGSKSCSCTGGKVWNGQKCAYDCGKDASYSNGKCVCNHKDQEYNSGSKTCSCTGGKIWNGQKCEYDCGKEASYSNGKCVCNHKDKSYDDKSKTCSCTGGKIWNGQKCEYDCGGQAVFEYGKCVCRHRDQEYNEKTKTCSCSGGKVWNGQKCEYDCGKEASYSNGKCVCNHKDQHFDDKSKTCSCTGGKVWNGQRCQYDCGKDASFDDKSGKCVCLKADMSYDSGSKTCSCTGGKVWNGSKCEHSCGAEAVFQYGKCVCRKEGQEFNDKTKTCACSGGKTWNGTKCAYDCGKDASYNEKAGKCVCNNADFEYDAGSKTCKCPKGKCYGPY
;
A
#
# COMPACT_ATOMS: atom_id res chain seq x y z
N MET A 1 -15.43 36.26 17.44
CA MET A 1 -15.31 34.79 17.45
C MET A 1 -13.98 34.46 16.77
N LEU A 2 -12.84 34.36 17.45
CA LEU A 2 -12.44 33.31 18.42
C LEU A 2 -12.57 31.90 17.83
N LEU A 3 -11.49 31.40 17.20
CA LEU A 3 -10.91 30.04 17.31
C LEU A 3 -9.75 29.93 16.29
N LYS A 4 -8.48 29.94 16.75
CA LYS A 4 -7.60 28.77 16.96
C LYS A 4 -7.37 27.93 15.71
N HIS A 5 -6.13 27.88 15.22
CA HIS A 5 -5.30 26.66 15.19
C HIS A 5 -3.81 27.03 15.01
N VAL A 6 -3.05 26.79 16.08
CA VAL A 6 -1.59 26.84 16.15
C VAL A 6 -1.10 25.41 15.94
N VAL A 7 -0.15 25.20 15.04
CA VAL A 7 0.61 23.95 14.94
C VAL A 7 1.98 24.19 15.55
N LEU A 8 2.23 23.43 16.62
CA LEU A 8 3.51 23.24 17.30
C LEU A 8 4.52 22.55 16.38
N THR A 9 5.78 23.02 16.43
CA THR A 9 6.95 22.13 16.36
C THR A 9 7.95 22.57 17.42
N ALA A 10 8.17 21.66 18.36
CA ALA A 10 9.08 21.77 19.49
C ALA A 10 10.53 21.47 19.07
N ILE A 11 11.49 22.26 19.53
CA ILE A 11 12.88 21.82 19.68
C ILE A 11 13.36 22.24 21.06
N CYS A 12 13.62 21.22 21.89
CA CYS A 12 14.16 21.30 23.23
C CYS A 12 15.57 21.90 23.24
N CYS A 13 15.79 22.90 24.08
CA CYS A 13 17.09 23.22 24.68
C CYS A 13 16.83 23.54 26.15
N SER A 14 17.02 22.53 26.99
CA SER A 14 16.96 22.62 28.44
C SER A 14 18.10 23.50 28.95
N LEU A 15 17.75 24.69 29.44
CA LEU A 15 18.58 25.45 30.36
C LEU A 15 18.66 24.68 31.69
N GLN A 16 19.86 24.33 32.12
CA GLN A 16 20.14 24.08 33.53
C GLN A 16 20.91 25.28 34.07
N SER A 17 20.18 26.06 34.86
CA SER A 17 20.68 27.08 35.78
C SER A 17 21.54 26.42 36.85
N VAL A 18 22.82 26.77 36.92
CA VAL A 18 23.66 26.45 38.07
C VAL A 18 23.77 27.71 38.93
N SER A 19 23.10 27.65 40.07
CA SER A 19 23.18 28.61 41.18
C SER A 19 24.56 28.51 41.85
N ALA A 20 25.34 29.59 41.83
CA ALA A 20 26.50 29.74 42.69
C ALA A 20 26.10 30.61 43.89
N THR A 21 26.05 29.99 45.07
CA THR A 21 25.91 30.62 46.38
C THR A 21 27.15 31.44 46.74
N PRO A 22 27.03 32.63 47.36
CA PRO A 22 28.19 33.33 47.90
C PRO A 22 28.62 32.66 49.22
N ILE A 23 29.91 32.32 49.35
CA ILE A 23 30.50 31.94 50.64
C ILE A 23 31.38 33.10 51.12
N ALA A 24 31.07 33.50 52.34
CA ALA A 24 31.69 34.56 53.11
C ALA A 24 33.11 34.21 53.58
N ASP A 25 33.85 35.28 53.85
CA ASP A 25 34.94 35.52 54.80
C ASP A 25 35.94 34.43 55.22
N GLY A 26 37.17 34.91 55.43
CA GLY A 26 38.38 34.12 55.47
C GLY A 26 38.46 33.03 56.54
N GLN A 27 39.14 31.94 56.18
CA GLN A 27 40.04 31.22 57.08
C GLN A 27 40.99 30.32 56.30
N VAL A 28 42.25 30.38 56.72
CA VAL A 28 43.37 29.54 56.28
C VAL A 28 43.11 28.08 56.65
N LEU A 29 42.99 27.19 55.67
CA LEU A 29 43.15 25.73 55.79
C LEU A 29 43.44 25.19 54.38
N ALA A 30 44.22 24.14 54.12
CA ALA A 30 45.43 23.59 54.68
C ALA A 30 45.93 22.65 53.55
N ARG A 31 47.25 22.51 53.41
CA ARG A 31 47.94 21.58 52.49
C ARG A 31 47.32 20.18 52.50
N THR A 32 47.03 19.62 51.32
CA THR A 32 47.21 18.19 50.97
C THR A 32 46.85 18.00 49.49
N ASP A 33 47.86 18.01 48.61
CA ASP A 33 47.95 17.27 47.31
C ASP A 33 49.01 17.93 46.42
N TYR A 34 50.28 17.63 46.70
CA TYR A 34 51.44 18.19 45.98
C TYR A 34 51.58 17.72 44.51
N ASN A 35 50.58 17.03 43.93
CA ASN A 35 50.64 16.45 42.59
C ASN A 35 49.47 16.79 41.65
N ASN A 36 48.51 17.62 42.05
CA ASN A 36 47.37 17.95 41.19
C ASN A 36 47.62 19.26 40.41
N CYS A 37 48.08 19.14 39.16
CA CYS A 37 48.36 20.27 38.27
C CYS A 37 47.17 20.66 37.36
N GLY A 38 45.97 20.09 37.56
CA GLY A 38 44.85 20.28 36.64
C GLY A 38 45.01 19.54 35.30
N LYS A 39 44.02 19.67 34.42
CA LYS A 39 43.88 18.86 33.18
C LYS A 39 44.88 19.22 32.06
N ASP A 40 45.34 20.47 32.02
CA ASP A 40 46.10 21.03 30.89
C ASP A 40 47.62 21.21 31.20
N ALA A 41 48.04 20.80 32.40
CA ALA A 41 49.44 20.82 32.84
C ALA A 41 49.89 19.44 33.34
N THR A 42 51.21 19.28 33.47
CA THR A 42 51.87 18.09 34.02
C THR A 42 52.86 18.50 35.10
N ASN A 43 53.02 17.68 36.13
CA ASN A 43 54.05 17.90 37.14
C ASN A 43 55.40 17.45 36.57
N GLN A 44 56.31 18.40 36.41
CA GLN A 44 57.71 18.15 36.07
C GLN A 44 58.58 18.61 37.25
N TYR A 45 59.25 17.66 37.90
CA TYR A 45 60.20 17.93 39.00
C TYR A 45 59.63 18.78 40.16
N GLY A 46 58.36 18.58 40.52
CA GLY A 46 57.70 19.33 41.59
C GLY A 46 57.12 20.68 41.15
N GLN A 47 57.17 21.01 39.86
CA GLN A 47 56.56 22.21 39.28
C GLN A 47 55.53 21.81 38.21
N CYS A 48 54.33 22.40 38.29
CA CYS A 48 53.32 22.23 37.27
C CYS A 48 53.66 23.07 36.04
N VAL A 49 53.82 22.43 34.88
CA VAL A 49 54.08 23.08 33.59
C VAL A 49 53.02 22.73 32.58
N CYS A 50 52.67 23.66 31.70
CA CYS A 50 51.67 23.43 30.67
C CYS A 50 52.13 22.38 29.67
N ARG A 51 51.21 21.53 29.22
CA ARG A 51 51.52 20.55 28.15
C ARG A 51 51.91 21.24 26.84
N ASN A 52 51.42 22.45 26.63
CA ASN A 52 51.82 23.29 25.52
C ASN A 52 52.79 24.40 25.99
N GLY A 53 53.97 24.45 25.38
CA GLY A 53 55.02 25.40 25.74
C GLY A 53 54.68 26.88 25.51
N ASP A 54 53.66 27.19 24.70
CA ASP A 54 53.20 28.56 24.46
C ASP A 54 52.27 29.09 25.57
N MET A 55 51.81 28.22 26.48
CA MET A 55 50.90 28.56 27.57
C MET A 55 51.65 28.63 28.90
N LYS A 56 51.21 29.53 29.79
CA LYS A 56 51.77 29.67 31.14
C LYS A 56 50.82 29.07 32.16
N TYR A 57 51.38 28.31 33.10
CA TYR A 57 50.63 27.72 34.20
C TYR A 57 50.37 28.77 35.28
N ASP A 58 49.11 28.91 35.69
CA ASP A 58 48.71 29.71 36.83
C ASP A 58 48.38 28.80 38.02
N ALA A 59 49.22 28.86 39.05
CA ALA A 59 49.07 28.05 40.26
C ALA A 59 47.82 28.41 41.09
N LYS A 60 47.27 29.64 40.95
CA LYS A 60 46.05 30.04 41.67
C LYS A 60 44.80 29.40 41.09
N THR A 61 44.73 29.32 39.76
CA THR A 61 43.57 28.77 39.05
C THR A 61 43.76 27.32 38.64
N GLN A 62 44.98 26.78 38.77
CA GLN A 62 45.39 25.44 38.30
C GLN A 62 45.09 25.24 36.81
N THR A 63 45.26 26.29 36.00
CA THR A 63 45.01 26.25 34.55
C THR A 63 46.18 26.78 33.74
N CYS A 64 46.23 26.35 32.48
CA CYS A 64 47.14 26.89 31.47
C CYS A 64 46.41 27.95 30.65
N SER A 65 47.02 29.12 30.51
CA SER A 65 46.48 30.20 29.69
C SER A 65 47.57 30.88 28.86
N CYS A 66 47.18 31.44 27.72
CA CYS A 66 48.08 32.23 26.90
C CYS A 66 48.39 33.56 27.58
N THR A 67 49.65 33.99 27.55
CA THR A 67 50.06 35.29 28.09
C THR A 67 49.80 36.43 27.10
N ASP A 68 49.87 37.67 27.59
CA ASP A 68 49.89 38.87 26.75
C ASP A 68 48.61 39.08 25.91
N GLY A 69 47.46 38.68 26.45
CA GLY A 69 46.14 38.85 25.81
C GLY A 69 45.93 37.96 24.58
N LYS A 70 46.80 36.97 24.35
CA LYS A 70 46.66 35.98 23.29
C LYS A 70 45.60 34.94 23.67
N THR A 71 45.07 34.23 22.67
CA THR A 71 44.15 33.12 22.85
C THR A 71 44.69 31.87 22.19
N TRP A 72 44.26 30.72 22.69
CA TRP A 72 44.65 29.43 22.14
C TRP A 72 43.87 29.15 20.86
N ASN A 73 44.54 29.05 19.71
CA ASN A 73 43.89 28.81 18.42
C ASN A 73 43.80 27.32 18.03
N GLY A 74 44.08 26.41 18.96
CA GLY A 74 44.16 24.96 18.72
C GLY A 74 45.58 24.43 18.52
N SER A 75 46.56 25.29 18.19
CA SER A 75 47.96 24.86 17.98
C SER A 75 49.01 25.77 18.61
N LYS A 76 48.73 27.06 18.79
CA LYS A 76 49.62 28.03 19.46
C LYS A 76 48.84 29.19 20.08
N CYS A 77 49.49 29.93 20.99
CA CYS A 77 48.94 31.18 21.50
C CYS A 77 49.09 32.30 20.45
N ALA A 78 47.96 32.80 19.93
CA ALA A 78 47.91 33.84 18.91
C ALA A 78 46.94 34.97 19.28
N TYR A 79 47.14 36.16 18.72
CA TYR A 79 46.18 37.26 18.86
C TYR A 79 44.89 36.90 18.13
N ASP A 80 43.76 37.07 18.82
CA ASP A 80 42.43 36.80 18.27
C ASP A 80 41.98 37.95 17.36
N CYS A 81 42.21 37.78 16.06
CA CYS A 81 41.75 38.69 15.01
C CYS A 81 40.40 38.25 14.38
N GLY A 82 39.73 37.23 14.92
CA GLY A 82 38.58 36.61 14.26
C GLY A 82 38.94 35.78 13.02
N LYS A 83 37.92 35.23 12.35
CA LYS A 83 38.09 34.25 11.27
C LYS A 83 38.62 34.83 9.94
N ASP A 84 38.30 36.10 9.67
CA ASP A 84 38.50 36.72 8.35
C ASP A 84 39.75 37.63 8.30
N ALA A 85 40.48 37.74 9.40
CA ALA A 85 41.69 38.55 9.53
C ALA A 85 42.87 37.73 10.05
N LEU A 86 44.06 38.31 9.89
CA LEU A 86 45.34 37.75 10.32
C LEU A 86 46.10 38.81 11.09
N TYR A 87 46.86 38.41 12.11
CA TYR A 87 47.74 39.32 12.83
C TYR A 87 49.04 39.52 12.05
N GLN A 88 49.28 40.72 11.52
CA GLN A 88 50.48 41.08 10.76
C GLN A 88 50.99 42.46 11.21
N TYR A 89 52.31 42.60 11.37
CA TYR A 89 52.97 43.87 11.72
C TYR A 89 52.37 44.58 12.95
N GLY A 90 52.05 43.82 14.00
CA GLY A 90 51.53 44.39 15.26
C GLY A 90 50.03 44.73 15.25
N LYS A 91 49.29 44.44 14.17
CA LYS A 91 47.84 44.70 14.07
C LYS A 91 47.09 43.58 13.33
N CYS A 92 45.78 43.48 13.56
CA CYS A 92 44.91 42.60 12.78
C CYS A 92 44.59 43.25 11.43
N VAL A 93 44.81 42.51 10.33
CA VAL A 93 44.54 42.94 8.96
C VAL A 93 43.68 41.91 8.24
N CYS A 94 42.80 42.36 7.35
CA CYS A 94 41.94 41.47 6.59
C CYS A 94 42.75 40.60 5.62
N ARG A 95 42.27 39.37 5.39
CA ARG A 95 42.88 38.46 4.40
C ARG A 95 42.79 39.00 2.98
N HIS A 96 41.77 39.80 2.70
CA HIS A 96 41.56 40.46 1.42
C HIS A 96 41.84 41.96 1.58
N GLY A 97 42.74 42.50 0.74
CA GLY A 97 43.20 43.88 0.82
C GLY A 97 42.11 44.94 0.59
N ASP A 98 40.98 44.54 0.00
CA ASP A 98 39.85 45.43 -0.30
C ASP A 98 38.85 45.56 0.88
N GLN A 99 39.09 44.84 1.98
CA GLN A 99 38.25 44.86 3.18
C GLN A 99 38.95 45.60 4.32
N GLU A 100 38.16 46.29 5.13
CA GLU A 100 38.64 46.96 6.33
C GLU A 100 38.34 46.14 7.58
N TYR A 101 39.34 46.03 8.46
CA TYR A 101 39.23 45.31 9.71
C TYR A 101 38.59 46.20 10.77
N ASN A 102 37.50 45.73 11.35
CA ASN A 102 36.84 46.39 12.46
C ASN A 102 37.22 45.71 13.78
N ALA A 103 38.01 46.41 14.60
CA ALA A 103 38.51 45.89 15.87
C ALA A 103 37.41 45.59 16.90
N GLY A 104 36.29 46.33 16.89
CA GLY A 104 35.18 46.11 17.82
C GLY A 104 34.38 44.84 17.54
N SER A 105 34.25 44.46 16.27
CA SER A 105 33.52 43.25 15.84
C SER A 105 34.44 42.09 15.45
N LYS A 106 35.77 42.29 15.45
CA LYS A 106 36.78 41.33 14.97
C LYS A 106 36.42 40.74 13.60
N SER A 107 35.96 41.59 12.69
CA SER A 107 35.45 41.19 11.38
C SER A 107 35.96 42.09 10.25
N CYS A 108 35.95 41.56 9.04
CA CYS A 108 36.36 42.25 7.82
C CYS A 108 35.14 42.58 6.98
N SER A 109 35.01 43.84 6.57
CA SER A 109 33.86 44.30 5.78
C SER A 109 34.29 45.27 4.69
N CYS A 110 33.50 45.33 3.63
CA CYS A 110 33.70 46.28 2.54
C CYS A 110 33.18 47.66 2.96
N THR A 111 33.95 48.72 2.69
CA THR A 111 33.55 50.10 2.99
C THR A 111 32.88 50.79 1.81
N GLY A 112 32.16 51.88 2.09
CA GLY A 112 31.51 52.69 1.04
C GLY A 112 30.30 52.03 0.38
N GLY A 113 29.52 51.24 1.11
CA GLY A 113 28.28 50.61 0.60
C GLY A 113 28.51 49.45 -0.38
N LYS A 114 29.74 48.93 -0.44
CA LYS A 114 30.12 47.75 -1.23
C LYS A 114 29.87 46.47 -0.43
N VAL A 115 29.70 45.36 -1.13
CA VAL A 115 29.60 44.01 -0.56
C VAL A 115 30.67 43.11 -1.17
N TRP A 116 31.07 42.08 -0.42
CA TRP A 116 32.03 41.10 -0.91
C TRP A 116 31.32 40.14 -1.86
N ASN A 117 31.73 40.11 -3.14
CA ASN A 117 31.13 39.24 -4.15
C ASN A 117 31.84 37.88 -4.30
N GLY A 118 32.70 37.51 -3.35
CA GLY A 118 33.55 36.32 -3.40
C GLY A 118 34.96 36.57 -3.94
N GLN A 119 35.17 37.66 -4.70
CA GLN A 119 36.47 38.02 -5.27
C GLN A 119 36.97 39.41 -4.85
N LYS A 120 36.07 40.40 -4.78
CA LYS A 120 36.39 41.79 -4.43
C LYS A 120 35.20 42.51 -3.81
N CYS A 121 35.45 43.67 -3.21
CA CYS A 121 34.40 44.57 -2.76
C CYS A 121 33.76 45.32 -3.95
N ALA A 122 32.50 45.04 -4.24
CA ALA A 122 31.74 45.63 -5.36
C ALA A 122 30.40 46.22 -4.89
N TYR A 123 29.85 47.17 -5.64
CA TYR A 123 28.52 47.71 -5.34
C TYR A 123 27.44 46.63 -5.52
N ASP A 124 26.54 46.53 -4.55
CA ASP A 124 25.44 45.57 -4.58
C ASP A 124 24.29 46.08 -5.45
N CYS A 125 24.28 45.64 -6.71
CA CYS A 125 23.21 45.94 -7.67
C CYS A 125 22.16 44.82 -7.76
N GLY A 126 22.22 43.79 -6.91
CA GLY A 126 21.42 42.58 -7.07
C GLY A 126 21.87 41.72 -8.25
N LYS A 127 21.12 40.64 -8.53
CA LYS A 127 21.50 39.60 -9.51
C LYS A 127 21.26 39.99 -10.98
N ASP A 128 20.33 40.90 -11.23
CA ASP A 128 19.84 41.21 -12.59
C ASP A 128 20.40 42.54 -13.14
N ALA A 129 21.30 43.19 -12.38
CA ALA A 129 21.91 44.44 -12.73
C ALA A 129 23.42 44.45 -12.45
N SER A 130 24.12 45.31 -13.17
CA SER A 130 25.56 45.52 -13.07
C SER A 130 25.86 46.98 -12.78
N TYR A 131 26.89 47.24 -11.99
CA TYR A 131 27.35 48.60 -11.73
C TYR A 131 28.15 49.14 -12.93
N SER A 132 27.63 50.18 -13.58
CA SER A 132 28.23 50.80 -14.77
C SER A 132 28.02 52.32 -14.75
N ASN A 133 29.04 53.10 -15.09
CA ASN A 133 29.02 54.57 -15.11
C ASN A 133 28.46 55.21 -13.82
N GLY A 134 28.87 54.72 -12.66
CA GLY A 134 28.49 55.30 -11.37
C GLY A 134 27.10 54.90 -10.86
N LYS A 135 26.35 54.05 -11.57
CA LYS A 135 25.03 53.57 -11.16
C LYS A 135 24.81 52.09 -11.46
N CYS A 136 23.87 51.46 -10.77
CA CYS A 136 23.39 50.13 -11.13
C CYS A 136 22.48 50.22 -12.37
N VAL A 137 22.74 49.37 -13.36
CA VAL A 137 22.02 49.32 -14.62
C VAL A 137 21.62 47.87 -14.89
N CYS A 138 20.39 47.66 -15.35
CA CYS A 138 19.90 46.33 -15.69
C CYS A 138 20.74 45.68 -16.80
N ASN A 139 20.95 44.37 -16.68
CA ASN A 139 21.67 43.59 -17.69
C ASN A 139 20.91 43.58 -19.02
N HIS A 140 19.58 43.72 -18.98
CA HIS A 140 18.71 43.83 -20.15
C HIS A 140 18.28 45.29 -20.37
N LYS A 141 18.48 45.79 -21.60
CA LYS A 141 18.24 47.20 -21.97
C LYS A 141 16.78 47.65 -21.86
N ASP A 142 15.85 46.71 -21.93
CA ASP A 142 14.39 47.00 -21.90
C ASP A 142 13.82 47.03 -20.48
N GLN A 143 14.65 46.80 -19.46
CA GLN A 143 14.25 46.80 -18.05
C GLN A 143 14.77 48.04 -17.34
N GLU A 144 14.01 48.52 -16.36
CA GLU A 144 14.40 49.63 -15.50
C GLU A 144 14.85 49.11 -14.13
N TYR A 145 15.94 49.69 -13.64
CA TYR A 145 16.52 49.33 -12.34
C TYR A 145 15.83 50.12 -11.23
N ASN A 146 15.32 49.40 -10.23
CA ASN A 146 14.77 50.00 -9.02
C ASN A 146 15.82 49.92 -7.90
N SER A 147 16.29 51.08 -7.43
CA SER A 147 17.30 51.18 -6.38
C SER A 147 16.81 50.76 -4.99
N GLY A 148 15.50 50.88 -4.72
CA GLY A 148 14.90 50.48 -3.45
C GLY A 148 14.81 48.97 -3.28
N SER A 149 14.49 48.24 -4.36
CA SER A 149 14.39 46.78 -4.35
C SER A 149 15.62 46.05 -4.90
N LYS A 150 16.57 46.77 -5.54
CA LYS A 150 17.72 46.20 -6.27
C LYS A 150 17.32 45.17 -7.33
N THR A 151 16.21 45.45 -8.03
CA THR A 151 15.65 44.56 -9.07
C THR A 151 15.45 45.29 -10.38
N CYS A 152 15.43 44.51 -11.46
CA CYS A 152 15.11 44.97 -12.80
C CYS A 152 13.71 44.52 -13.21
N SER A 153 12.91 45.44 -13.74
CA SER A 153 11.54 45.14 -14.15
C SER A 153 11.15 45.92 -15.41
N CYS A 154 10.25 45.33 -16.20
CA CYS A 154 9.64 46.01 -17.34
C CYS A 154 8.67 47.11 -16.85
N THR A 155 8.65 48.25 -17.54
CA THR A 155 7.74 49.35 -17.23
C THR A 155 6.51 49.38 -18.15
N GLY A 156 5.46 50.09 -17.72
CA GLY A 156 4.25 50.29 -18.53
C GLY A 156 3.38 49.04 -18.70
N GLY A 157 3.29 48.17 -17.68
CA GLY A 157 2.43 46.97 -17.71
C GLY A 157 2.96 45.84 -18.60
N LYS A 158 4.22 45.92 -19.02
CA LYS A 158 4.92 44.87 -19.77
C LYS A 158 5.52 43.82 -18.83
N ILE A 159 5.72 42.62 -19.35
CA ILE A 159 6.39 41.51 -18.68
C ILE A 159 7.60 41.05 -19.50
N TRP A 160 8.59 40.48 -18.82
CA TRP A 160 9.77 39.92 -19.47
C TRP A 160 9.45 38.54 -20.02
N ASN A 161 9.53 38.36 -21.35
CA ASN A 161 9.26 37.06 -21.99
C ASN A 161 10.52 36.18 -22.13
N GLY A 162 11.65 36.56 -21.51
CA GLY A 162 12.95 35.92 -21.67
C GLY A 162 13.88 36.62 -22.66
N GLN A 163 13.34 37.42 -23.58
CA GLN A 163 14.10 38.14 -24.61
C GLN A 163 13.89 39.66 -24.58
N LYS A 164 12.65 40.12 -24.36
CA LYS A 164 12.28 41.54 -24.32
C LYS A 164 11.06 41.78 -23.42
N CYS A 165 10.81 43.05 -23.11
CA CYS A 165 9.61 43.48 -22.40
C CYS A 165 8.42 43.63 -23.36
N GLU A 166 7.37 42.82 -23.18
CA GLU A 166 6.15 42.82 -24.00
C GLU A 166 4.89 42.97 -23.14
N TYR A 167 3.79 43.45 -23.73
CA TYR A 167 2.52 43.55 -23.01
C TYR A 167 2.01 42.17 -22.60
N ASP A 168 1.57 42.06 -21.35
CA ASP A 168 1.03 40.81 -20.81
C ASP A 168 -0.40 40.54 -21.32
N CYS A 169 -0.50 39.83 -22.43
CA CYS A 169 -1.75 39.36 -23.01
C CYS A 169 -2.12 37.93 -22.57
N GLY A 170 -1.39 37.32 -21.64
CA GLY A 170 -1.53 35.89 -21.34
C GLY A 170 -1.01 34.96 -22.45
N LYS A 171 -1.25 33.66 -22.32
CA LYS A 171 -0.67 32.62 -23.20
C LYS A 171 -1.40 32.43 -24.54
N GLU A 172 -2.67 32.81 -24.61
CA GLU A 172 -3.55 32.54 -25.77
C GLU A 172 -3.78 33.75 -26.67
N ALA A 173 -3.17 34.90 -26.34
CA ALA A 173 -3.33 36.14 -27.08
C ALA A 173 -1.98 36.81 -27.32
N SER A 174 -1.96 37.68 -28.33
CA SER A 174 -0.82 38.47 -28.72
C SER A 174 -1.20 39.94 -28.79
N TYR A 175 -0.27 40.82 -28.45
CA TYR A 175 -0.48 42.26 -28.58
C TYR A 175 -0.39 42.69 -30.05
N SER A 176 -1.48 43.21 -30.61
CA SER A 176 -1.57 43.64 -32.01
C SER A 176 -2.46 44.88 -32.13
N ASN A 177 -2.02 45.87 -32.93
CA ASN A 177 -2.76 47.13 -33.15
C ASN A 177 -3.21 47.83 -31.86
N GLY A 178 -2.34 47.90 -30.85
CA GLY A 178 -2.62 48.62 -29.62
C GLY A 178 -3.48 47.88 -28.58
N LYS A 179 -3.87 46.62 -28.85
CA LYS A 179 -4.67 45.79 -27.93
C LYS A 179 -4.24 44.33 -27.93
N CYS A 180 -4.56 43.59 -26.88
CA CYS A 180 -4.42 42.14 -26.86
C CYS A 180 -5.52 41.50 -27.70
N VAL A 181 -5.14 40.57 -28.58
CA VAL A 181 -6.04 39.85 -29.48
C VAL A 181 -5.75 38.36 -29.41
N CYS A 182 -6.79 37.55 -29.33
CA CYS A 182 -6.65 36.10 -29.31
C CYS A 182 -5.95 35.58 -30.56
N ASN A 183 -5.08 34.58 -30.38
CA ASN A 183 -4.39 33.92 -31.49
C ASN A 183 -5.39 33.20 -32.42
N HIS A 184 -6.52 32.75 -31.88
CA HIS A 184 -7.63 32.17 -32.63
C HIS A 184 -8.72 33.23 -32.90
N LYS A 185 -9.04 33.45 -34.18
CA LYS A 185 -10.00 34.48 -34.63
C LYS A 185 -11.43 34.29 -34.09
N ASP A 186 -11.81 33.06 -33.74
CA ASP A 186 -13.16 32.75 -33.25
C ASP A 186 -13.32 32.96 -31.74
N LYS A 187 -12.23 33.25 -31.03
CA LYS A 187 -12.25 33.54 -29.59
C LYS A 187 -12.22 35.05 -29.36
N SER A 188 -12.93 35.49 -28.32
CA SER A 188 -12.86 36.86 -27.81
C SER A 188 -11.89 36.94 -26.66
N TYR A 189 -11.09 38.02 -26.64
CA TYR A 189 -10.17 38.33 -25.55
C TYR A 189 -10.92 39.07 -24.45
N ASP A 190 -10.71 38.66 -23.19
CA ASP A 190 -11.19 39.35 -22.01
C ASP A 190 -10.03 39.98 -21.26
N ASP A 191 -10.03 41.31 -21.16
CA ASP A 191 -8.92 42.10 -20.60
C ASP A 191 -8.74 41.89 -19.09
N LYS A 192 -9.82 41.62 -18.36
CA LYS A 192 -9.77 41.41 -16.90
C LYS A 192 -9.11 40.09 -16.54
N SER A 193 -9.44 39.02 -17.26
CA SER A 193 -8.91 37.68 -17.02
C SER A 193 -7.66 37.37 -17.84
N LYS A 194 -7.37 38.16 -18.88
CA LYS A 194 -6.31 37.90 -19.88
C LYS A 194 -6.46 36.53 -20.55
N THR A 195 -7.71 36.15 -20.83
CA THR A 195 -8.04 34.85 -21.44
C THR A 195 -8.83 34.98 -22.74
N CYS A 196 -8.80 33.92 -23.54
CA CYS A 196 -9.51 33.82 -24.80
C CYS A 196 -10.62 32.78 -24.70
N SER A 197 -11.86 33.21 -24.92
CA SER A 197 -13.04 32.33 -24.79
C SER A 197 -13.98 32.45 -25.99
N CYS A 198 -14.73 31.38 -26.26
CA CYS A 198 -15.78 31.39 -27.26
C CYS A 198 -16.98 32.19 -26.75
N THR A 199 -17.55 33.05 -27.60
CA THR A 199 -18.73 33.86 -27.24
C THR A 199 -20.03 33.16 -27.65
N GLY A 200 -21.15 33.57 -27.04
CA GLY A 200 -22.48 33.10 -27.44
C GLY A 200 -22.76 31.63 -27.10
N GLY A 201 -22.25 31.13 -25.97
CA GLY A 201 -22.50 29.75 -25.50
C GLY A 201 -21.81 28.66 -26.31
N LYS A 202 -20.85 29.04 -27.16
CA LYS A 202 -20.01 28.11 -27.94
C LYS A 202 -18.85 27.59 -27.10
N ILE A 203 -18.32 26.44 -27.46
CA ILE A 203 -17.12 25.82 -26.90
C ILE A 203 -16.06 25.64 -27.99
N TRP A 204 -14.80 25.60 -27.57
CA TRP A 204 -13.68 25.37 -28.47
C TRP A 204 -13.51 23.87 -28.73
N ASN A 205 -13.68 23.42 -29.97
CA ASN A 205 -13.54 22.01 -30.35
C ASN A 205 -12.10 21.61 -30.76
N GLY A 206 -11.11 22.49 -30.53
CA GLY A 206 -9.73 22.32 -30.99
C GLY A 206 -9.41 23.09 -32.28
N GLN A 207 -10.42 23.42 -33.09
CA GLN A 207 -10.25 24.12 -34.37
C GLN A 207 -11.07 25.41 -34.48
N LYS A 208 -12.31 25.42 -34.00
CA LYS A 208 -13.24 26.57 -34.04
C LYS A 208 -14.19 26.58 -32.84
N CYS A 209 -14.85 27.72 -32.63
CA CYS A 209 -15.92 27.84 -31.64
C CYS A 209 -17.25 27.32 -32.21
N GLU A 210 -17.80 26.26 -31.62
CA GLU A 210 -19.06 25.62 -32.02
C GLU A 210 -20.03 25.49 -30.85
N TYR A 211 -21.32 25.36 -31.13
CA TYR A 211 -22.31 25.13 -30.07
C TYR A 211 -22.09 23.77 -29.41
N ASP A 212 -22.13 23.75 -28.08
CA ASP A 212 -21.95 22.52 -27.31
C ASP A 212 -23.23 21.69 -27.31
N CYS A 213 -23.31 20.76 -28.27
CA CYS A 213 -24.35 19.74 -28.39
C CYS A 213 -23.98 18.42 -27.71
N GLY A 214 -22.87 18.34 -26.97
CA GLY A 214 -22.35 17.06 -26.47
C GLY A 214 -21.81 16.13 -27.57
N GLY A 215 -21.38 14.92 -27.19
CA GLY A 215 -20.65 14.01 -28.08
C GLY A 215 -21.49 13.24 -29.10
N GLN A 216 -22.81 13.19 -28.90
CA GLN A 216 -23.75 12.35 -29.68
C GLN A 216 -24.64 13.15 -30.65
N ALA A 217 -24.59 14.48 -30.58
CA ALA A 217 -25.35 15.37 -31.42
C ALA A 217 -24.45 16.32 -32.20
N VAL A 218 -25.04 16.98 -33.19
CA VAL A 218 -24.41 17.97 -34.05
C VAL A 218 -25.34 19.19 -34.11
N PHE A 219 -24.75 20.39 -34.26
CA PHE A 219 -25.53 21.61 -34.42
C PHE A 219 -25.92 21.79 -35.89
N GLU A 220 -27.20 21.61 -36.22
CA GLU A 220 -27.74 21.76 -37.57
C GLU A 220 -29.00 22.63 -37.55
N TYR A 221 -29.14 23.52 -38.54
CA TYR A 221 -30.31 24.40 -38.70
C TYR A 221 -30.72 25.18 -37.44
N GLY A 222 -29.73 25.65 -36.66
CA GLY A 222 -29.98 26.48 -35.47
C GLY A 222 -30.34 25.69 -34.20
N LYS A 223 -30.27 24.35 -34.22
CA LYS A 223 -30.51 23.51 -33.03
C LYS A 223 -29.56 22.30 -32.98
N CYS A 224 -29.39 21.75 -31.79
CA CYS A 224 -28.69 20.47 -31.64
C CYS A 224 -29.60 19.31 -32.04
N VAL A 225 -29.12 18.45 -32.94
CA VAL A 225 -29.81 17.26 -33.42
C VAL A 225 -28.95 16.03 -33.23
N CYS A 226 -29.55 14.91 -32.87
CA CYS A 226 -28.84 13.65 -32.71
C CYS A 226 -28.28 13.16 -34.05
N ARG A 227 -27.07 12.59 -34.02
CA ARG A 227 -26.47 11.98 -35.21
C ARG A 227 -27.30 10.82 -35.75
N HIS A 228 -28.00 10.14 -34.86
CA HIS A 228 -28.93 9.06 -35.20
C HIS A 228 -30.36 9.60 -35.21
N ARG A 229 -31.03 9.52 -36.37
CA ARG A 229 -32.37 10.11 -36.60
C ARG A 229 -33.48 9.55 -35.71
N ASP A 230 -33.31 8.34 -35.19
CA ASP A 230 -34.31 7.71 -34.32
C ASP A 230 -34.17 8.12 -32.84
N GLN A 231 -33.13 8.90 -32.50
CA GLN A 231 -32.89 9.41 -31.16
C GLN A 231 -33.35 10.86 -31.04
N GLU A 232 -33.87 11.20 -29.87
CA GLU A 232 -34.26 12.55 -29.51
C GLU A 232 -33.18 13.21 -28.68
N TYR A 233 -32.88 14.47 -29.01
CA TYR A 233 -31.90 15.28 -28.29
C TYR A 233 -32.53 15.92 -27.07
N ASN A 234 -31.90 15.74 -25.91
CA ASN A 234 -32.29 16.41 -24.68
C ASN A 234 -31.38 17.61 -24.43
N GLU A 235 -31.93 18.82 -24.52
CA GLU A 235 -31.18 20.06 -24.36
C GLU A 235 -30.59 20.25 -22.96
N LYS A 236 -31.26 19.75 -21.91
CA LYS A 236 -30.81 19.87 -20.53
C LYS A 236 -29.62 18.97 -20.22
N THR A 237 -29.61 17.75 -20.76
CA THR A 237 -28.55 16.77 -20.50
C THR A 237 -27.50 16.70 -21.62
N LYS A 238 -27.76 17.32 -22.77
CA LYS A 238 -26.92 17.25 -23.99
C LYS A 238 -26.65 15.84 -24.47
N THR A 239 -27.66 14.96 -24.34
CA THR A 239 -27.58 13.54 -24.70
C THR A 239 -28.66 13.17 -25.70
N CYS A 240 -28.41 12.09 -26.44
CA CYS A 240 -29.37 11.50 -27.36
C CYS A 240 -29.93 10.21 -26.79
N SER A 241 -31.26 10.07 -26.79
CA SER A 241 -31.93 8.89 -26.25
C SER A 241 -33.14 8.51 -27.08
N CYS A 242 -33.46 7.22 -27.11
CA CYS A 242 -34.67 6.72 -27.73
C CYS A 242 -35.90 7.10 -26.89
N SER A 243 -36.98 7.54 -27.53
CA SER A 243 -38.25 7.85 -26.88
C SER A 243 -39.17 6.62 -26.76
N GLY A 244 -40.17 6.70 -25.89
CA GLY A 244 -41.23 5.69 -25.77
C GLY A 244 -40.77 4.32 -25.24
N GLY A 245 -39.79 4.29 -24.32
CA GLY A 245 -39.30 3.05 -23.70
C GLY A 245 -38.45 2.16 -24.61
N LYS A 246 -38.02 2.70 -25.76
CA LYS A 246 -37.09 2.05 -26.68
C LYS A 246 -35.64 2.21 -26.20
N VAL A 247 -34.77 1.34 -26.68
CA VAL A 247 -33.32 1.36 -26.46
C VAL A 247 -32.60 1.31 -27.79
N TRP A 248 -31.41 1.91 -27.84
CA TRP A 248 -30.58 1.91 -29.03
C TRP A 248 -29.86 0.56 -29.17
N ASN A 249 -30.15 -0.19 -30.24
CA ASN A 249 -29.53 -1.49 -30.48
C ASN A 249 -28.20 -1.41 -31.26
N GLY A 250 -27.69 -0.19 -31.50
CA GLY A 250 -26.52 0.06 -32.36
C GLY A 250 -26.87 0.56 -33.76
N GLN A 251 -28.10 0.32 -34.24
CA GLN A 251 -28.57 0.71 -35.57
C GLN A 251 -29.84 1.57 -35.55
N LYS A 252 -30.79 1.26 -34.67
CA LYS A 252 -32.08 1.96 -34.53
C LYS A 252 -32.64 1.84 -33.11
N CYS A 253 -33.63 2.66 -32.79
CA CYS A 253 -34.35 2.57 -31.52
C CYS A 253 -35.42 1.47 -31.57
N GLU A 254 -35.26 0.43 -30.76
CA GLU A 254 -36.19 -0.70 -30.66
C GLU A 254 -36.70 -0.89 -29.23
N TYR A 255 -37.85 -1.54 -29.07
CA TYR A 255 -38.37 -1.85 -27.74
C TYR A 255 -37.42 -2.78 -26.99
N ASP A 256 -37.15 -2.45 -25.73
CA ASP A 256 -36.28 -3.25 -24.87
C ASP A 256 -37.00 -4.51 -24.36
N CYS A 257 -36.84 -5.60 -25.12
CA CYS A 257 -37.34 -6.93 -24.75
C CYS A 257 -36.29 -7.78 -24.01
N GLY A 258 -35.14 -7.23 -23.63
CA GLY A 258 -34.04 -8.03 -23.08
C GLY A 258 -33.35 -8.91 -24.12
N LYS A 259 -32.52 -9.87 -23.66
CA LYS A 259 -31.68 -10.70 -24.54
C LYS A 259 -32.38 -11.94 -25.09
N GLU A 260 -33.43 -12.40 -24.42
CA GLU A 260 -34.09 -13.70 -24.69
C GLU A 260 -35.41 -13.55 -25.44
N ALA A 261 -35.83 -12.33 -25.73
CA ALA A 261 -37.05 -12.03 -26.44
C ALA A 261 -36.82 -10.99 -27.54
N SER A 262 -37.73 -11.01 -28.51
CA SER A 262 -37.78 -10.09 -29.64
C SER A 262 -39.14 -9.40 -29.68
N TYR A 263 -39.16 -8.13 -30.08
CA TYR A 263 -40.41 -7.40 -30.26
C TYR A 263 -41.10 -7.86 -31.55
N SER A 264 -42.30 -8.46 -31.43
CA SER A 264 -43.08 -8.99 -32.56
C SER A 264 -44.57 -8.79 -32.33
N ASN A 265 -45.30 -8.34 -33.36
CA ASN A 265 -46.74 -8.06 -33.31
C ASN A 265 -47.19 -7.18 -32.13
N GLY A 266 -46.43 -6.13 -31.82
CA GLY A 266 -46.79 -5.15 -30.80
C GLY A 266 -46.43 -5.54 -29.36
N LYS A 267 -45.78 -6.69 -29.14
CA LYS A 267 -45.35 -7.16 -27.81
C LYS A 267 -43.99 -7.84 -27.84
N CYS A 268 -43.33 -7.92 -26.70
CA CYS A 268 -42.12 -8.74 -26.55
C CYS A 268 -42.51 -10.22 -26.49
N VAL A 269 -41.83 -11.05 -27.28
CA VAL A 269 -42.08 -12.50 -27.37
C VAL A 269 -40.76 -13.23 -27.22
N CYS A 270 -40.74 -14.25 -26.35
CA CYS A 270 -39.57 -15.09 -26.16
C CYS A 270 -39.12 -15.74 -27.47
N ASN A 271 -37.80 -15.79 -27.67
CA ASN A 271 -37.21 -16.44 -28.84
C ASN A 271 -37.51 -17.94 -28.85
N HIS A 272 -37.72 -18.53 -27.66
CA HIS A 272 -38.13 -19.91 -27.48
C HIS A 272 -39.63 -20.01 -27.19
N LYS A 273 -40.36 -20.77 -28.02
CA LYS A 273 -41.84 -20.85 -28.01
C LYS A 273 -42.45 -21.39 -26.71
N ASP A 274 -41.71 -22.18 -25.94
CA ASP A 274 -42.21 -22.79 -24.70
C ASP A 274 -42.01 -21.90 -23.47
N GLN A 275 -41.34 -20.75 -23.63
CA GLN A 275 -41.09 -19.79 -22.56
C GLN A 275 -42.10 -18.65 -22.60
N HIS A 276 -42.44 -18.15 -21.42
CA HIS A 276 -43.31 -17.00 -21.23
C HIS A 276 -42.48 -15.76 -20.93
N PHE A 277 -42.81 -14.65 -21.59
CA PHE A 277 -42.15 -13.36 -21.38
C PHE A 277 -42.80 -12.63 -20.19
N ASP A 278 -41.99 -12.14 -19.27
CA ASP A 278 -42.44 -11.26 -18.19
C ASP A 278 -42.05 -9.81 -18.51
N ASP A 279 -43.04 -8.95 -18.72
CA ASP A 279 -42.83 -7.53 -19.09
C ASP A 279 -42.11 -6.73 -17.99
N LYS A 280 -42.23 -7.13 -16.72
CA LYS A 280 -41.65 -6.41 -15.59
C LYS A 280 -40.18 -6.73 -15.42
N SER A 281 -39.79 -7.99 -15.55
CA SER A 281 -38.39 -8.42 -15.47
C SER A 281 -37.67 -8.46 -16.82
N LYS A 282 -38.40 -8.36 -17.94
CA LYS A 282 -37.88 -8.50 -19.31
C LYS A 282 -37.14 -9.82 -19.54
N THR A 283 -37.64 -10.91 -18.95
CA THR A 283 -37.02 -12.24 -19.01
C THR A 283 -37.97 -13.29 -19.53
N CYS A 284 -37.42 -14.35 -20.11
CA CYS A 284 -38.17 -15.51 -20.55
C CYS A 284 -38.04 -16.65 -19.53
N SER A 285 -39.17 -17.21 -19.11
CA SER A 285 -39.16 -18.29 -18.12
C SER A 285 -40.19 -19.37 -18.43
N CYS A 286 -39.90 -20.59 -17.98
CA CYS A 286 -40.82 -21.70 -18.10
C CYS A 286 -41.90 -21.61 -17.01
N THR A 287 -43.17 -21.76 -17.40
CA THR A 287 -44.29 -21.76 -16.47
C THR A 287 -44.49 -23.11 -15.79
N GLY A 288 -45.09 -23.13 -14.60
CA GLY A 288 -45.53 -24.37 -13.94
C GLY A 288 -44.39 -25.21 -13.33
N GLY A 289 -43.35 -24.57 -12.80
CA GLY A 289 -42.24 -25.25 -12.12
C GLY A 289 -41.28 -26.01 -13.05
N LYS A 290 -41.39 -25.77 -14.36
CA LYS A 290 -40.49 -26.31 -15.38
C LYS A 290 -39.23 -25.45 -15.47
N VAL A 291 -38.15 -26.01 -16.00
CA VAL A 291 -36.90 -25.34 -16.32
C VAL A 291 -36.57 -25.53 -17.80
N TRP A 292 -35.82 -24.59 -18.37
CA TRP A 292 -35.34 -24.70 -19.74
C TRP A 292 -34.15 -25.65 -19.80
N ASN A 293 -34.28 -26.75 -20.53
CA ASN A 293 -33.20 -27.74 -20.67
C ASN A 293 -32.28 -27.48 -21.89
N GLY A 294 -32.41 -26.32 -22.55
CA GLY A 294 -31.72 -26.00 -23.80
C GLY A 294 -32.56 -26.22 -25.06
N GLN A 295 -33.63 -27.02 -24.98
CA GLN A 295 -34.51 -27.34 -26.12
C GLN A 295 -35.99 -27.05 -25.84
N ARG A 296 -36.46 -27.35 -24.63
CA ARG A 296 -37.86 -27.17 -24.21
C ARG A 296 -37.98 -26.93 -22.71
N CYS A 297 -39.14 -26.44 -22.28
CA CYS A 297 -39.47 -26.36 -20.86
C CYS A 297 -39.87 -27.74 -20.30
N GLN A 298 -39.09 -28.28 -19.36
CA GLN A 298 -39.30 -29.59 -18.76
C GLN A 298 -39.21 -29.53 -17.23
N TYR A 299 -39.88 -30.43 -16.52
CA TYR A 299 -39.75 -30.55 -15.07
C TYR A 299 -38.30 -30.92 -14.68
N ASP A 300 -37.74 -30.16 -13.74
CA ASP A 300 -36.40 -30.42 -13.22
C ASP A 300 -36.44 -31.55 -12.19
N CYS A 301 -36.15 -32.77 -12.64
CA CYS A 301 -36.03 -33.95 -11.80
C CYS A 301 -34.57 -34.27 -11.41
N GLY A 302 -33.60 -33.42 -11.75
CA GLY A 302 -32.19 -33.74 -11.60
C GLY A 302 -31.70 -34.81 -12.59
N LYS A 303 -30.47 -35.30 -12.40
CA LYS A 303 -29.75 -36.16 -13.37
C LYS A 303 -30.15 -37.64 -13.34
N ASP A 304 -30.65 -38.12 -12.19
CA ASP A 304 -30.88 -39.55 -11.93
C ASP A 304 -32.37 -39.92 -11.96
N ALA A 305 -33.24 -38.97 -12.31
CA ALA A 305 -34.69 -39.15 -12.37
C ALA A 305 -35.29 -38.51 -13.62
N SER A 306 -36.47 -39.01 -13.99
CA SER A 306 -37.29 -38.49 -15.08
C SER A 306 -38.68 -38.17 -14.56
N PHE A 307 -39.33 -37.15 -15.12
CA PHE A 307 -40.73 -36.87 -14.84
C PHE A 307 -41.59 -37.96 -15.48
N ASP A 308 -42.41 -38.63 -14.68
CA ASP A 308 -43.41 -39.58 -15.18
C ASP A 308 -44.77 -38.88 -15.28
N ASP A 309 -45.24 -38.67 -16.52
CA ASP A 309 -46.48 -37.95 -16.80
C ASP A 309 -47.72 -38.67 -16.22
N LYS A 310 -47.66 -39.99 -16.03
CA LYS A 310 -48.79 -40.77 -15.48
C LYS A 310 -48.99 -40.52 -13.99
N SER A 311 -47.91 -40.48 -13.23
CA SER A 311 -47.95 -40.19 -11.78
C SER A 311 -47.87 -38.70 -11.46
N GLY A 312 -47.51 -37.86 -12.43
CA GLY A 312 -47.31 -36.42 -12.25
C GLY A 312 -46.14 -36.10 -11.32
N LYS A 313 -45.16 -36.99 -11.20
CA LYS A 313 -44.03 -36.89 -10.27
C LYS A 313 -42.72 -37.31 -10.93
N CYS A 314 -41.61 -36.80 -10.41
CA CYS A 314 -40.28 -37.28 -10.74
C CYS A 314 -40.05 -38.68 -10.14
N VAL A 315 -39.56 -39.61 -10.95
CA VAL A 315 -39.26 -40.98 -10.57
C VAL A 315 -37.83 -41.33 -10.96
N CYS A 316 -37.16 -42.14 -10.15
CA CYS A 316 -35.78 -42.55 -10.40
C CYS A 316 -35.67 -43.41 -11.65
N LEU A 317 -34.63 -43.15 -12.45
CA LEU A 317 -34.31 -43.94 -13.65
C LEU A 317 -33.95 -45.40 -13.29
N LYS A 318 -33.33 -45.59 -12.12
CA LYS A 318 -32.95 -46.89 -11.58
C LYS A 318 -34.04 -47.42 -10.65
N ALA A 319 -34.43 -48.67 -10.89
CA ALA A 319 -35.33 -49.41 -10.00
C ALA A 319 -34.74 -49.54 -8.58
N ASP A 320 -35.61 -49.73 -7.58
CA ASP A 320 -35.28 -49.81 -6.14
C ASP A 320 -34.71 -48.54 -5.47
N MET A 321 -34.54 -47.45 -6.23
CA MET A 321 -34.17 -46.14 -5.68
C MET A 321 -35.43 -45.29 -5.43
N SER A 322 -35.38 -44.45 -4.40
CA SER A 322 -36.44 -43.49 -4.09
C SER A 322 -35.99 -42.07 -4.43
N TYR A 323 -36.90 -41.32 -5.05
CA TYR A 323 -36.67 -39.93 -5.41
C TYR A 323 -36.97 -39.01 -4.24
N ASP A 324 -36.02 -38.14 -3.91
CA ASP A 324 -36.19 -37.07 -2.92
C ASP A 324 -36.41 -35.74 -3.64
N SER A 325 -37.58 -35.12 -3.47
CA SER A 325 -37.95 -33.88 -4.15
C SER A 325 -37.20 -32.64 -3.64
N GLY A 326 -36.68 -32.67 -2.42
CA GLY A 326 -35.95 -31.53 -1.83
C GLY A 326 -34.54 -31.40 -2.41
N SER A 327 -33.85 -32.53 -2.56
CA SER A 327 -32.50 -32.63 -3.11
C SER A 327 -32.48 -32.88 -4.63
N LYS A 328 -33.61 -33.30 -5.22
CA LYS A 328 -33.71 -33.75 -6.62
C LYS A 328 -32.74 -34.90 -6.94
N THR A 329 -32.58 -35.81 -6.00
CA THR A 329 -31.68 -36.95 -6.13
C THR A 329 -32.39 -38.28 -5.87
N CYS A 330 -31.82 -39.34 -6.42
CA CYS A 330 -32.24 -40.71 -6.18
C CYS A 330 -31.30 -41.37 -5.19
N SER A 331 -31.85 -41.99 -4.15
CA SER A 331 -31.07 -42.73 -3.15
C SER A 331 -31.74 -44.04 -2.75
N CYS A 332 -30.92 -44.97 -2.25
CA CYS A 332 -31.41 -46.22 -1.68
C CYS A 332 -32.01 -45.95 -0.29
N THR A 333 -33.21 -46.45 -0.04
CA THR A 333 -33.88 -46.29 1.27
C THR A 333 -33.39 -47.32 2.29
N GLY A 334 -33.50 -46.99 3.58
CA GLY A 334 -33.24 -47.94 4.66
C GLY A 334 -31.77 -48.32 4.86
N GLY A 335 -30.84 -47.40 4.63
CA GLY A 335 -29.39 -47.64 4.85
C GLY A 335 -28.75 -48.61 3.84
N LYS A 336 -29.45 -48.90 2.75
CA LYS A 336 -28.93 -49.67 1.62
C LYS A 336 -28.03 -48.80 0.75
N VAL A 337 -27.13 -49.43 0.01
CA VAL A 337 -26.25 -48.79 -0.98
C VAL A 337 -26.47 -49.43 -2.34
N TRP A 338 -26.29 -48.64 -3.39
CA TRP A 338 -26.39 -49.13 -4.76
C TRP A 338 -25.18 -50.01 -5.08
N ASN A 339 -25.38 -51.29 -5.35
CA ASN A 339 -24.30 -52.23 -5.66
C ASN A 339 -23.94 -52.30 -7.16
N GLY A 340 -24.54 -51.45 -8.00
CA GLY A 340 -24.43 -51.49 -9.46
C GLY A 340 -25.71 -51.94 -10.16
N SER A 341 -26.54 -52.74 -9.48
CA SER A 341 -27.79 -53.29 -10.05
C SER A 341 -29.02 -53.18 -9.15
N LYS A 342 -28.85 -53.18 -7.83
CA LYS A 342 -29.95 -53.04 -6.86
C LYS A 342 -29.49 -52.36 -5.57
N CYS A 343 -30.44 -51.88 -4.77
CA CYS A 343 -30.17 -51.38 -3.42
C CYS A 343 -30.02 -52.54 -2.43
N GLU A 344 -28.84 -52.69 -1.83
CA GLU A 344 -28.51 -53.78 -0.91
C GLU A 344 -27.86 -53.28 0.38
N HIS A 345 -27.95 -54.05 1.47
CA HIS A 345 -27.36 -53.65 2.75
C HIS A 345 -25.84 -53.58 2.66
N SER A 346 -25.27 -52.44 3.09
CA SER A 346 -23.82 -52.26 3.13
C SER A 346 -23.24 -52.92 4.38
N CYS A 347 -22.47 -54.00 4.18
CA CYS A 347 -21.72 -54.67 5.24
C CYS A 347 -20.24 -54.25 5.30
N GLY A 348 -19.81 -53.26 4.50
CA GLY A 348 -18.39 -52.91 4.37
C GLY A 348 -17.60 -53.92 3.54
N ALA A 349 -16.29 -53.70 3.38
CA ALA A 349 -15.44 -54.50 2.49
C ALA A 349 -15.13 -55.91 3.04
N GLU A 350 -15.07 -56.05 4.37
CA GLU A 350 -14.60 -57.28 5.04
C GLU A 350 -15.73 -58.24 5.46
N ALA A 351 -16.99 -57.84 5.27
CA ALA A 351 -18.15 -58.67 5.58
C ALA A 351 -19.09 -58.81 4.38
N VAL A 352 -19.92 -59.84 4.43
CA VAL A 352 -20.95 -60.16 3.44
C VAL A 352 -22.29 -60.27 4.14
N PHE A 353 -23.37 -59.81 3.50
CA PHE A 353 -24.72 -59.98 4.02
C PHE A 353 -25.17 -61.42 3.76
N GLN A 354 -25.31 -62.23 4.81
CA GLN A 354 -25.74 -63.63 4.73
C GLN A 354 -26.77 -63.91 5.84
N TYR A 355 -27.86 -64.62 5.49
CA TYR A 355 -28.91 -65.02 6.43
C TYR A 355 -29.48 -63.85 7.28
N GLY A 356 -29.68 -62.69 6.65
CA GLY A 356 -30.27 -61.52 7.32
C GLY A 356 -29.31 -60.73 8.22
N LYS A 357 -28.02 -61.05 8.24
CA LYS A 357 -26.99 -60.32 9.02
C LYS A 357 -25.68 -60.16 8.25
N CYS A 358 -24.89 -59.15 8.60
CA CYS A 358 -23.53 -59.03 8.08
C CYS A 358 -22.61 -60.02 8.81
N VAL A 359 -21.90 -60.85 8.06
CA VAL A 359 -20.98 -61.86 8.56
C VAL A 359 -19.59 -61.61 7.97
N CYS A 360 -18.56 -61.65 8.82
CA CYS A 360 -17.19 -61.45 8.39
C CYS A 360 -16.72 -62.53 7.44
N ARG A 361 -15.99 -62.15 6.39
CA ARG A 361 -15.43 -63.09 5.40
C ARG A 361 -14.36 -64.00 6.01
N LYS A 362 -13.65 -63.52 7.03
CA LYS A 362 -12.60 -64.26 7.73
C LYS A 362 -13.18 -64.93 8.96
N GLU A 363 -12.99 -66.25 9.06
CA GLU A 363 -13.52 -67.08 10.13
C GLU A 363 -12.93 -66.68 11.51
N GLY A 364 -13.79 -66.56 12.52
CA GLY A 364 -13.40 -66.15 13.88
C GLY A 364 -13.33 -64.64 14.12
N GLN A 365 -13.58 -63.80 13.10
CA GLN A 365 -13.80 -62.37 13.29
C GLN A 365 -15.28 -62.07 13.59
N GLU A 366 -15.52 -61.10 14.45
CA GLU A 366 -16.83 -60.58 14.81
C GLU A 366 -17.10 -59.27 14.05
N PHE A 367 -18.32 -59.17 13.51
CA PHE A 367 -18.75 -58.00 12.78
C PHE A 367 -19.28 -56.93 13.74
N ASN A 368 -18.76 -55.72 13.62
CA ASN A 368 -19.26 -54.56 14.37
C ASN A 368 -20.20 -53.74 13.49
N ASP A 369 -21.49 -53.74 13.81
CA ASP A 369 -22.52 -53.07 13.01
C ASP A 369 -22.39 -51.54 12.99
N LYS A 370 -21.78 -50.93 14.02
CA LYS A 370 -21.57 -49.47 14.08
C LYS A 370 -20.43 -49.03 13.17
N THR A 371 -19.34 -49.77 13.16
CA THR A 371 -18.14 -49.42 12.38
C THR A 371 -18.12 -50.09 11.00
N LYS A 372 -19.01 -51.06 10.75
CA LYS A 372 -19.05 -51.89 9.54
C LYS A 372 -17.70 -52.57 9.24
N THR A 373 -17.01 -53.01 10.30
CA THR A 373 -15.69 -53.68 10.24
C THR A 373 -15.70 -55.02 10.95
N CYS A 374 -14.70 -55.84 10.63
CA CYS A 374 -14.50 -57.16 11.22
C CYS A 374 -13.26 -57.18 12.10
N ALA A 375 -13.39 -57.65 13.34
CA ALA A 375 -12.28 -57.69 14.28
C ALA A 375 -12.26 -59.01 15.05
N CYS A 376 -11.07 -59.45 15.46
CA CYS A 376 -10.93 -60.58 16.36
C CYS A 376 -11.37 -60.19 17.78
N SER A 377 -12.19 -61.00 18.43
CA SER A 377 -12.63 -60.76 19.80
C SER A 377 -11.61 -61.24 20.84
N GLY A 378 -11.72 -60.70 22.05
CA GLY A 378 -10.91 -61.15 23.21
C GLY A 378 -9.42 -60.78 23.15
N GLY A 379 -9.06 -59.64 22.55
CA GLY A 379 -7.67 -59.17 22.48
C GLY A 379 -6.77 -59.94 21.50
N LYS A 380 -7.37 -60.80 20.67
CA LYS A 380 -6.68 -61.53 19.61
C LYS A 380 -6.45 -60.62 18.39
N THR A 381 -5.47 -60.95 17.57
CA THR A 381 -5.23 -60.31 16.27
C THR A 381 -5.27 -61.35 15.16
N TRP A 382 -5.52 -60.89 13.94
CA TRP A 382 -5.51 -61.77 12.77
C TRP A 382 -4.06 -62.09 12.38
N ASN A 383 -3.64 -63.35 12.51
CA ASN A 383 -2.28 -63.76 12.18
C ASN A 383 -2.09 -64.18 10.70
N GLY A 384 -3.06 -63.89 9.84
CA GLY A 384 -3.09 -64.31 8.43
C GLY A 384 -4.03 -65.49 8.17
N THR A 385 -4.25 -66.37 9.17
CA THR A 385 -5.09 -67.57 9.00
C THR A 385 -6.22 -67.68 10.03
N LYS A 386 -6.01 -67.22 11.27
CA LYS A 386 -7.02 -67.22 12.34
C LYS A 386 -6.80 -66.11 13.35
N CYS A 387 -7.81 -65.84 14.17
CA CYS A 387 -7.67 -64.96 15.34
C CYS A 387 -6.85 -65.65 16.44
N ALA A 388 -5.66 -65.13 16.73
CA ALA A 388 -4.74 -65.67 17.72
C ALA A 388 -4.23 -64.57 18.67
N TYR A 389 -3.78 -64.95 19.86
CA TYR A 389 -3.12 -64.00 20.76
C TYR A 389 -1.77 -63.59 20.19
N ASP A 390 -1.54 -62.28 20.11
CA ASP A 390 -0.29 -61.73 19.61
C ASP A 390 0.78 -61.74 20.72
N CYS A 391 1.53 -62.84 20.77
CA CYS A 391 2.64 -63.03 21.71
C CYS A 391 4.00 -62.60 21.14
N GLY A 392 4.08 -62.05 19.93
CA GLY A 392 5.36 -61.83 19.25
C GLY A 392 6.01 -63.13 18.72
N LYS A 393 7.19 -63.01 18.12
CA LYS A 393 7.86 -64.11 17.39
C LYS A 393 8.50 -65.18 18.28
N ASP A 394 8.92 -64.82 19.49
CA ASP A 394 9.73 -65.69 20.37
C ASP A 394 8.91 -66.33 21.51
N ALA A 395 7.60 -66.10 21.51
CA ALA A 395 6.67 -66.59 22.52
C ALA A 395 5.41 -67.19 21.91
N SER A 396 4.77 -68.07 22.67
CA SER A 396 3.49 -68.69 22.32
C SER A 396 2.50 -68.50 23.45
N TYR A 397 1.21 -68.43 23.11
CA TYR A 397 0.17 -68.32 24.11
C TYR A 397 -0.02 -69.66 24.80
N ASN A 398 0.21 -69.72 26.11
CA ASN A 398 -0.07 -70.90 26.89
C ASN A 398 -1.49 -70.83 27.44
N GLU A 399 -2.37 -71.66 26.88
CA GLU A 399 -3.79 -71.71 27.28
C GLU A 399 -3.98 -72.07 28.75
N LYS A 400 -3.14 -72.95 29.31
CA LYS A 400 -3.21 -73.33 30.74
C LYS A 400 -2.83 -72.19 31.67
N ALA A 401 -1.89 -71.35 31.25
CA ALA A 401 -1.42 -70.21 32.03
C ALA A 401 -2.22 -68.92 31.77
N GLY A 402 -3.09 -68.91 30.76
CA GLY A 402 -3.84 -67.72 30.34
C GLY A 402 -2.96 -66.55 29.90
N LYS A 403 -1.71 -66.80 29.49
CA LYS A 403 -0.72 -65.77 29.15
C LYS A 403 0.27 -66.25 28.10
N CYS A 404 0.85 -65.30 27.38
CA CYS A 404 2.00 -65.54 26.53
C CYS A 404 3.20 -65.97 27.38
N VAL A 405 3.89 -67.01 26.93
CA VAL A 405 5.11 -67.54 27.54
C VAL A 405 6.18 -67.68 26.47
N CYS A 406 7.44 -67.51 26.87
CA CYS A 406 8.55 -67.68 25.97
C CYS A 406 8.66 -69.14 25.49
N ASN A 407 8.99 -69.31 24.21
CA ASN A 407 9.22 -70.64 23.65
C ASN A 407 10.47 -71.29 24.29
N ASN A 408 11.43 -70.47 24.70
CA ASN A 408 12.56 -70.87 25.51
C ASN A 408 12.26 -70.65 27.01
N ALA A 409 12.34 -71.72 27.80
CA ALA A 409 12.03 -71.72 29.23
C ALA A 409 13.01 -70.87 30.07
N ASP A 410 14.20 -70.57 29.55
CA ASP A 410 15.20 -69.75 30.25
C ASP A 410 14.91 -68.24 30.17
N PHE A 411 13.90 -67.84 29.40
CA PHE A 411 13.53 -66.44 29.18
C PHE A 411 12.18 -66.09 29.80
N GLU A 412 12.09 -64.88 30.33
CA GLU A 412 10.86 -64.30 30.84
C GLU A 412 10.16 -63.45 29.78
N TYR A 413 8.85 -63.66 29.64
CA TYR A 413 8.04 -62.91 28.67
C TYR A 413 7.73 -61.51 29.20
N ASP A 414 8.13 -60.49 28.43
CA ASP A 414 7.81 -59.10 28.71
C ASP A 414 6.56 -58.68 27.90
N ALA A 415 5.43 -58.55 28.60
CA ALA A 415 4.14 -58.26 27.97
C ALA A 415 4.06 -56.87 27.31
N GLY A 416 4.86 -55.90 27.76
CA GLY A 416 4.87 -54.54 27.20
C GLY A 416 5.56 -54.47 25.84
N SER A 417 6.63 -55.24 25.66
CA SER A 417 7.39 -55.30 24.40
C SER A 417 7.06 -56.52 23.54
N LYS A 418 6.26 -57.47 24.04
CA LYS A 418 5.97 -58.76 23.38
C LYS A 418 7.24 -59.51 22.95
N THR A 419 8.26 -59.46 23.81
CA THR A 419 9.55 -60.13 23.58
C THR A 419 9.95 -60.95 24.79
N CYS A 420 10.79 -61.94 24.53
CA CYS A 420 11.39 -62.78 25.55
C CYS A 420 12.73 -62.19 25.98
N LYS A 421 12.84 -61.86 27.27
CA LYS A 421 14.04 -61.26 27.85
C LYS A 421 14.66 -62.19 28.86
N CYS A 422 15.98 -62.12 28.98
CA CYS A 422 16.66 -62.87 30.00
C CYS A 422 16.27 -62.34 31.40
N PRO A 423 15.97 -63.22 32.38
CA PRO A 423 15.84 -62.82 33.77
C PRO A 423 17.12 -62.14 34.25
N LYS A 424 17.00 -61.01 34.96
CA LYS A 424 18.15 -60.24 35.45
C LYS A 424 19.12 -61.16 36.21
N GLY A 425 20.34 -61.29 35.69
CA GLY A 425 21.44 -62.05 36.30
C GLY A 425 21.56 -63.54 35.92
N LYS A 426 20.78 -64.05 34.95
CA LYS A 426 20.79 -65.49 34.60
C LYS A 426 21.28 -65.87 33.20
N CYS A 427 21.52 -64.94 32.29
CA CYS A 427 22.09 -65.26 30.99
C CYS A 427 23.44 -64.57 30.83
N TYR A 428 24.49 -65.38 30.81
CA TYR A 428 25.77 -64.97 30.28
C TYR A 428 25.72 -65.18 28.77
N GLY A 429 25.74 -64.09 28.01
CA GLY A 429 25.94 -64.18 26.56
C GLY A 429 27.38 -64.65 26.27
N PRO A 430 27.63 -65.42 25.20
CA PRO A 430 28.96 -65.59 24.68
C PRO A 430 29.48 -64.24 24.14
N TYR A 431 30.78 -63.97 24.33
CA TYR A 431 31.50 -62.89 23.65
C TYR A 431 31.40 -63.02 22.13
#